data_AF-A0A0J6XS37-F1
#
_entry.id   AF-A0A0J6XS37-F1
#
_cell.length_a   1.000
_cell.length_b   1.000
_cell.length_c   1.000
_cell.angle_alpha   90.00
_cell.angle_beta   90.00
_cell.angle_gamma   90.00
#
_symmetry.space_group_name_H-M   'P 1'
#
loop_
_entity.id
_entity.type
_entity.pdbx_description
1 polymer ?
#
loop_
_entity_poly.entity_id
_entity_poly.type
_entity_poly.pdbx_seq_one_letter_code
_entity_poly.pdbx_strand_id
1 'polypeptide(L)'
;MLANLQRGNAHLVLERVEESLEGSWYVQVLLRDDNTYQLEFQDGVGAEHYRTRTVSQEKVVTAVLGWAVGKADWKVGFMWNNIGSPFEADDTPLQS
;
A
#
# COMPACT_ATOMS: atom_id res chain seq x y z
N MET A 1 2.16 2.89 15.98
CA MET A 1 3.61 3.01 16.24
C MET A 1 4.32 2.04 15.29
N LEU A 2 5.22 2.50 14.40
CA LEU A 2 6.02 1.63 13.50
C LEU A 2 7.28 1.06 14.19
N ALA A 3 7.56 1.50 15.42
CA ALA A 3 8.62 0.93 16.24
C ALA A 3 8.27 -0.53 16.53
N ASN A 4 9.20 -1.44 16.26
CA ASN A 4 9.10 -2.91 16.36
C ASN A 4 8.78 -3.69 15.08
N LEU A 5 8.78 -3.06 13.90
CA LEU A 5 8.95 -3.84 12.66
C LEU A 5 10.32 -4.54 12.70
N GLN A 6 10.29 -5.87 12.78
CA GLN A 6 11.49 -6.70 12.68
C GLN A 6 11.84 -6.90 11.19
N ARG A 7 13.11 -7.22 10.91
CA ARG A 7 13.52 -7.65 9.57
C ARG A 7 12.83 -8.97 9.20
N GLY A 8 12.61 -9.19 7.91
CA GLY A 8 11.93 -10.38 7.38
C GLY A 8 10.42 -10.16 7.16
N ASN A 9 9.59 -11.08 7.65
CA ASN A 9 8.15 -11.13 7.34
C ASN A 9 7.25 -10.27 8.25
N ALA A 10 7.83 -9.48 9.16
CA ALA A 10 7.04 -8.56 9.97
C ALA A 10 6.58 -7.39 9.09
N HIS A 11 5.27 -7.17 9.05
CA HIS A 11 4.64 -6.14 8.26
C HIS A 11 3.52 -5.48 9.06
N LEU A 12 3.23 -4.22 8.73
CA LEU A 12 2.09 -3.49 9.24
C LEU A 12 1.18 -3.16 8.07
N VAL A 13 -0.11 -3.48 8.20
CA VAL A 13 -1.15 -3.14 7.23
C VAL A 13 -2.19 -2.29 7.95
N LEU A 14 -2.54 -1.16 7.36
CA LEU A 14 -3.73 -0.41 7.74
C LEU A 14 -4.69 -0.46 6.56
N GLU A 15 -5.94 -0.80 6.83
CA GLU A 15 -7.01 -0.94 5.86
C GLU A 15 -8.16 0.00 6.20
N ARG A 16 -8.78 0.61 5.17
CA ARG A 16 -10.07 1.28 5.33
C ARG A 16 -11.15 0.26 5.11
N VAL A 17 -11.96 0.05 6.15
CA VAL A 17 -13.12 -0.82 6.10
C VAL A 17 -14.36 0.06 6.13
N GLU A 18 -14.97 0.26 4.98
CA GLU A 18 -16.25 0.96 4.84
C GLU A 18 -17.23 0.03 4.14
N GLU A 19 -18.35 -0.31 4.79
CA GLU A 19 -19.31 -1.32 4.30
C GLU A 19 -19.90 -0.98 2.92
N SER A 20 -19.88 0.29 2.53
CA SER A 20 -20.40 0.79 1.25
C SER A 20 -19.37 0.86 0.12
N LEU A 21 -18.09 0.58 0.37
CA LEU A 21 -17.04 0.67 -0.64
C LEU A 21 -16.65 -0.72 -1.15
N GLU A 22 -16.94 -0.99 -2.42
CA GLU A 22 -16.40 -2.15 -3.13
C GLU A 22 -14.92 -1.92 -3.48
N GLY A 23 -14.04 -2.81 -3.03
CA GLY A 23 -12.60 -2.74 -3.28
C GLY A 23 -11.79 -2.88 -2.00
N SER A 24 -10.48 -2.66 -2.11
CA SER A 24 -9.54 -2.70 -0.98
C SER A 24 -8.68 -1.44 -1.00
N TRP A 25 -8.71 -0.70 0.11
CA TRP A 25 -7.87 0.46 0.33
C TRP A 25 -6.97 0.21 1.53
N TYR A 26 -5.69 0.01 1.28
CA TYR A 26 -4.73 -0.22 2.35
C TYR A 26 -3.42 0.51 2.11
N VAL A 27 -2.67 0.69 3.19
CA VAL A 27 -1.23 0.97 3.19
C VAL A 27 -0.51 -0.12 3.94
N GLN A 28 0.61 -0.59 3.39
CA GLN A 28 1.43 -1.65 3.96
C GLN A 28 2.88 -1.21 4.10
N VAL A 29 3.50 -1.51 5.26
CA VAL A 29 4.90 -1.21 5.55
C VAL A 29 5.65 -2.50 5.89
N LEU A 30 6.78 -2.73 5.21
CA LEU A 30 7.72 -3.80 5.50
C LEU A 30 9.13 -3.22 5.72
N LEU A 31 9.86 -3.74 6.71
CA LEU A 31 11.30 -3.50 6.85
C LEU A 31 12.06 -4.64 6.19
N ARG A 32 12.77 -4.33 5.10
CA ARG A 32 13.53 -5.30 4.30
C ARG A 32 14.89 -5.61 4.94
N ASP A 33 15.50 -6.72 4.51
CA ASP A 33 16.80 -7.18 5.04
C ASP A 33 17.95 -6.21 4.71
N ASP A 34 17.81 -5.42 3.65
CA ASP A 34 18.74 -4.35 3.25
C ASP A 34 18.57 -3.04 4.05
N ASN A 35 17.81 -3.07 5.15
CA ASN A 35 17.42 -1.92 5.98
C ASN A 35 16.66 -0.82 5.22
N THR A 36 16.02 -1.15 4.09
CA THR A 36 15.07 -0.25 3.44
C THR A 36 13.64 -0.54 3.92
N TYR A 37 12.86 0.52 4.06
CA TYR A 37 11.41 0.40 4.20
C TYR A 37 10.80 0.26 2.81
N GLN A 38 9.96 -0.75 2.66
CA GLN A 38 9.02 -0.81 1.56
C GLN A 38 7.67 -0.30 2.04
N LEU A 39 7.12 0.67 1.31
CA LEU A 39 5.76 1.17 1.49
C LEU A 39 4.96 0.82 0.26
N GLU A 40 3.78 0.25 0.46
CA GLU A 40 2.81 -0.09 -0.59
C GLU A 40 1.45 0.50 -0.26
N PHE A 41 0.65 0.75 -1.30
CA PHE A 41 -0.77 1.04 -1.13
C PHE A 41 -1.59 0.49 -2.29
N GLN A 42 -2.85 0.15 -2.01
CA GLN A 42 -3.86 -0.14 -3.03
C GLN A 42 -4.97 0.90 -2.98
N ASP A 43 -5.40 1.37 -4.14
CA ASP A 43 -6.45 2.38 -4.31
C ASP A 43 -7.71 1.74 -4.92
N GLY A 44 -8.41 0.94 -4.11
CA GLY A 44 -9.64 0.25 -4.49
C GLY A 44 -9.37 -1.06 -5.23
N VAL A 45 -8.78 -1.01 -6.43
CA VAL A 45 -8.60 -2.20 -7.27
C VAL A 45 -7.16 -2.71 -7.31
N GLY A 46 -6.97 -4.01 -7.58
CA GLY A 46 -5.64 -4.62 -7.63
C GLY A 46 -4.71 -4.02 -8.70
N ALA A 47 -5.27 -3.48 -9.79
CA ALA A 47 -4.50 -2.75 -10.81
C ALA A 47 -3.93 -1.42 -10.31
N GLU A 48 -4.52 -0.85 -9.25
CA GLU A 48 -4.09 0.39 -8.59
C GLU A 48 -3.26 0.07 -7.34
N HIS A 49 -2.30 -0.85 -7.46
CA HIS A 49 -1.37 -1.22 -6.40
C HIS A 49 0.02 -0.64 -6.68
N TYR A 50 0.55 0.12 -5.73
CA TYR A 50 1.78 0.87 -5.88
C TYR A 50 2.79 0.53 -4.80
N ARG A 51 4.08 0.61 -5.15
CA ARG A 51 5.21 0.35 -4.27
C ARG A 51 6.29 1.41 -4.39
N THR A 52 6.87 1.79 -3.27
CA THR A 52 8.11 2.55 -3.19
C THR A 52 9.06 1.96 -2.15
N ARG A 53 10.33 2.36 -2.20
CA ARG A 53 11.35 2.01 -1.20
C ARG A 53 12.08 3.26 -0.73
N THR A 54 12.39 3.30 0.56
CA THR A 54 13.15 4.41 1.16
C THR A 54 13.94 3.93 2.38
N VAL A 55 15.03 4.61 2.70
CA VAL A 55 15.75 4.42 3.98
C VAL A 55 15.18 5.31 5.11
N SER A 56 14.31 6.27 4.78
CA SER A 56 13.79 7.24 5.74
C SER A 56 12.54 6.72 6.45
N GLN A 57 12.70 6.32 7.71
CA GLN A 57 11.57 5.95 8.57
C GLN A 57 10.58 7.11 8.76
N GLU A 58 11.09 8.34 8.91
CA GLU A 58 10.27 9.54 9.11
C GLU A 58 9.31 9.79 7.95
N LYS A 59 9.79 9.63 6.71
CA LYS A 59 8.94 9.72 5.51
C LYS A 59 7.84 8.68 5.52
N VAL A 60 8.14 7.44 5.91
CA VAL A 60 7.15 6.36 6.00
C VAL A 60 6.10 6.65 7.07
N VAL A 61 6.52 7.08 8.27
CA VAL A 61 5.60 7.47 9.36
C VAL A 61 4.67 8.59 8.90
N THR A 62 5.23 9.64 8.29
CA THR A 62 4.47 10.78 7.80
C THR A 62 3.44 10.37 6.74
N ALA A 63 3.83 9.51 5.80
CA ALA A 63 2.94 9.01 4.76
C ALA A 63 1.79 8.17 5.33
N VAL A 64 2.09 7.22 6.22
CA VAL A 64 1.08 6.35 6.84
C VAL A 64 0.08 7.16 7.67
N LEU A 65 0.57 8.13 8.46
CA LEU A 65 -0.31 9.02 9.23
C LEU A 65 -1.15 9.93 8.32
N GLY A 66 -0.55 10.46 7.24
CA GLY A 66 -1.26 11.26 6.25
C GLY A 66 -2.38 10.50 5.56
N TRP A 67 -2.13 9.25 5.15
CA TRP A 67 -3.14 8.37 4.58
C TRP A 67 -4.28 8.07 5.56
N ALA A 68 -3.94 7.76 6.82
CA ALA A 68 -4.91 7.41 7.85
C ALA A 68 -5.91 8.54 8.15
N VAL A 69 -5.48 9.80 8.04
CA VAL A 69 -6.36 10.97 8.24
C VAL A 69 -6.91 11.55 6.93
N GLY A 70 -6.65 10.91 5.78
CA GLY A 70 -7.18 11.32 4.49
C GLY A 70 -6.57 12.59 3.89
N LYS A 71 -5.33 12.96 4.26
CA LYS A 71 -4.62 14.05 3.58
C LYS A 71 -4.40 13.69 2.10
N ALA A 72 -4.52 14.64 1.19
CA ALA A 72 -4.34 14.38 -0.25
C ALA A 72 -2.86 14.25 -0.66
N ASP A 73 -1.94 14.89 0.07
CA ASP A 73 -0.52 15.02 -0.27
C ASP A 73 0.37 13.91 0.34
N TRP A 74 -0.21 12.93 1.03
CA TRP A 74 0.55 11.87 1.69
C TRP A 74 1.44 11.02 0.75
N LYS A 75 1.08 10.95 -0.54
CA LYS A 75 1.85 10.26 -1.60
C LYS A 75 3.06 11.08 -2.09
N VAL A 76 3.10 12.38 -1.79
CA VAL A 76 4.13 13.31 -2.29
C VAL A 76 5.49 13.01 -1.66
N GLY A 77 6.56 13.14 -2.44
CA GLY A 77 7.94 12.92 -1.97
C GLY A 77 8.46 11.49 -2.12
N PHE A 78 7.67 10.63 -2.78
CA PHE A 78 8.08 9.30 -3.24
C PHE A 78 7.97 9.19 -4.76
N MET A 79 8.80 8.30 -5.32
CA MET A 79 8.58 7.76 -6.65
C MET A 79 7.89 6.42 -6.49
N TRP A 80 6.67 6.31 -7.02
CA TRP A 80 5.84 5.11 -6.91
C TRP A 80 5.94 4.30 -8.19
N ASN A 81 6.15 3.00 -8.03
CA ASN A 81 6.04 2.04 -9.11
C ASN A 81 4.68 1.37 -9.01
N ASN A 82 3.89 1.39 -10.07
CA ASN A 82 2.70 0.53 -10.14
C ASN A 82 3.18 -0.93 -10.25
N ILE A 83 2.72 -1.76 -9.34
CA ILE A 83 2.98 -3.21 -9.25
C ILE A 83 1.70 -4.03 -9.34
N GLY A 84 0.58 -3.36 -9.60
CA GLY A 84 -0.70 -4.01 -9.83
C GLY A 84 -0.67 -4.83 -11.10
N SER A 85 -1.22 -6.03 -11.04
CA SER A 85 -1.49 -6.79 -12.25
C SER A 85 -2.74 -6.20 -12.91
N PRO A 86 -2.72 -5.91 -14.23
CA PRO A 86 -3.98 -5.91 -14.96
C PRO A 86 -4.59 -7.32 -14.82
N PHE A 87 -5.92 -7.41 -14.72
CA PHE A 87 -6.76 -8.62 -14.69
C PHE A 87 -7.22 -9.14 -13.31
N GLU A 88 -8.41 -8.68 -12.90
CA GLU A 88 -9.57 -9.56 -12.63
C GLU A 88 -10.73 -9.08 -13.51
N ALA A 89 -10.71 -9.47 -14.80
CA ALA A 89 -11.83 -9.33 -15.72
C ALA A 89 -11.86 -10.55 -16.65
N ASP A 90 -11.74 -11.74 -16.07
CA ASP A 90 -12.04 -13.01 -16.74
C ASP A 90 -13.26 -13.65 -16.08
N ASP A 91 -14.37 -12.91 -16.05
CA ASP A 91 -15.71 -13.49 -15.95
C ASP A 91 -16.44 -13.17 -17.26
N THR A 92 -15.95 -13.75 -18.36
CA THR A 92 -16.78 -13.92 -19.56
C THR A 92 -17.32 -15.34 -19.53
N PRO A 93 -18.59 -15.58 -19.14
CA PRO A 93 -19.21 -16.86 -19.42
C PRO A 93 -19.30 -16.97 -20.94
N LEU A 94 -18.62 -17.95 -21.52
CA LEU A 94 -18.86 -18.36 -22.91
C LEU A 94 -20.32 -18.84 -23.01
N GLN A 95 -21.21 -17.96 -23.46
CA GLN A 95 -22.52 -18.34 -23.95
C GLN A 95 -22.44 -18.66 -25.44
N SER A 96 -22.49 -19.95 -25.79
CA SER A 96 -23.48 -20.58 -26.69
C SER A 96 -22.97 -21.96 -27.11
#